data_AF-A0A950E4U6-F1
#
_entry.id   AF-A0A950E4U6-F1
#
_cell.length_a   1.000
_cell.length_b   1.000
_cell.length_c   1.000
_cell.angle_alpha   90.00
_cell.angle_beta   90.00
_cell.angle_gamma   90.00
#
_symmetry.space_group_name_H-M   'P 1'
#
loop_
_entity.id
_entity.type
_entity.pdbx_description
1 polymer ?
#
loop_
_entity_poly.entity_id
_entity_poly.type
_entity_poly.pdbx_seq_one_letter_code
_entity_poly.pdbx_strand_id
1 'polypeptide(L)'
;MDPAIGLARWRARGALTEIRAGELAFTVDETRELITHEGIELSPESVEVLLERSEGWPAGLYLAVLWLRQLEDPNEGVRAFAGSTRHVADYLTDEVLSALAPKSRDFLLRTSVLGRFTPELCDAVLGREDSAAVLAELARSNMFLVALDARGEWYRYHHLFAEVLQLELGREAAPELRRRAADWCRAHGFVEDAIEYAAADGNAALVAELLVEHHLELVWGGRLGQYLRWLRWLPSELLVQYPVLP
;
A
#
# COMPACT_ATOMS: atom_id res chain seq x y z
N MET A 1 -0.14 27.70 3.73
CA MET A 1 0.69 28.52 2.82
C MET A 1 2.13 28.09 2.99
N ASP A 2 2.73 27.47 1.97
CA ASP A 2 4.17 27.24 2.01
C ASP A 2 4.90 28.58 1.95
N PRO A 3 5.93 28.80 2.78
CA PRO A 3 6.67 30.04 2.74
C PRO A 3 7.34 30.17 1.35
N ALA A 4 7.28 31.37 0.76
CA ALA A 4 7.87 31.70 -0.55
C ALA A 4 9.42 31.76 -0.49
N ILE A 5 10.02 30.81 0.21
CA ILE A 5 11.45 30.56 0.19
C ILE A 5 11.68 29.94 -1.18
N GLY A 6 12.38 30.63 -2.08
CA GLY A 6 12.68 30.10 -3.42
C GLY A 6 13.58 28.87 -3.32
N LEU A 7 13.02 27.71 -2.96
CA LEU A 7 13.75 26.47 -2.65
C LEU A 7 14.61 26.04 -3.84
N ALA A 8 14.10 26.21 -5.06
CA ALA A 8 14.87 25.96 -6.29
C ALA A 8 16.18 26.77 -6.34
N ARG A 9 16.18 28.02 -5.86
CA ARG A 9 17.37 28.88 -5.83
C ARG A 9 18.38 28.41 -4.79
N TRP A 10 17.92 27.95 -3.62
CA TRP A 10 18.80 27.42 -2.58
C TRP A 10 19.36 26.05 -2.96
N ARG A 11 18.53 25.21 -3.60
CA ARG A 11 18.93 23.93 -4.19
C ARG A 11 20.02 24.11 -5.26
N ALA A 12 19.84 25.04 -6.19
CA ALA A 12 20.84 25.35 -7.22
C ALA A 12 22.16 25.92 -6.67
N ARG A 13 22.14 26.47 -5.45
CA ARG A 13 23.33 27.01 -4.75
C ARG A 13 23.99 26.01 -3.80
N GLY A 14 23.47 24.79 -3.67
CA GLY A 14 23.95 23.81 -2.68
C GLY A 14 23.78 24.28 -1.23
N ALA A 15 22.90 25.26 -0.99
CA ALA A 15 22.68 25.90 0.31
C ALA A 15 21.35 25.44 0.96
N LEU A 16 20.86 24.29 0.53
CA LEU A 16 19.67 23.61 1.04
C LEU A 16 20.00 22.14 1.23
N THR A 17 19.99 21.68 2.47
CA THR A 17 19.98 20.24 2.79
C THR A 17 18.54 19.81 2.91
N GLU A 18 18.09 18.95 2.02
CA GLU A 18 16.78 18.32 2.09
C GLU A 18 16.99 16.92 2.61
N ILE A 19 16.36 16.58 3.73
CA ILE A 19 16.34 15.22 4.24
C ILE A 19 14.99 14.63 3.84
N ARG A 20 14.99 13.62 2.98
CA ARG A 20 13.76 12.98 2.50
C ARG A 20 13.38 11.79 3.38
N ALA A 21 12.15 11.30 3.22
CA ALA A 21 11.66 10.16 3.99
C ALA A 21 12.58 8.94 3.90
N GLY A 22 13.16 8.67 2.72
CA GLY A 22 14.12 7.56 2.54
C GLY A 22 15.45 7.76 3.27
N GLU A 23 15.85 9.00 3.59
CA GLU A 23 17.05 9.30 4.38
C GLU A 23 16.77 9.28 5.89
N LEU A 24 15.51 9.42 6.30
CA LEU A 24 15.06 9.27 7.69
C LEU A 24 14.58 7.86 8.01
N ALA A 25 14.35 7.04 7.00
CA ALA A 25 13.96 5.65 7.17
C ALA A 25 15.10 4.91 7.86
N PHE A 26 14.79 4.27 8.97
CA PHE A 26 15.77 3.51 9.73
C PHE A 26 16.30 2.36 8.88
N THR A 27 17.59 2.13 9.01
CA THR A 27 18.27 0.94 8.51
C THR A 27 18.04 -0.24 9.45
N VAL A 28 18.48 -1.44 9.03
CA VAL A 28 18.47 -2.64 9.89
C VAL A 28 19.26 -2.39 11.18
N ASP A 29 20.41 -1.73 11.08
CA ASP A 29 21.28 -1.47 12.23
C ASP A 29 20.64 -0.46 13.19
N GLU A 30 20.10 0.66 12.69
CA GLU A 30 19.39 1.65 13.51
C GLU A 30 18.13 1.06 14.16
N THR A 31 17.41 0.19 13.43
CA THR A 31 16.25 -0.53 13.98
C THR A 31 16.70 -1.44 15.11
N ARG A 32 17.75 -2.24 14.91
CA ARG A 32 18.31 -3.11 15.96
C ARG A 32 18.73 -2.30 17.18
N GLU A 33 19.41 -1.17 16.98
CA GLU A 33 19.85 -0.28 18.07
C GLU A 33 18.67 0.26 18.86
N LEU A 34 17.62 0.75 18.19
CA LEU A 34 16.39 1.23 18.84
C LEU A 34 15.73 0.13 19.69
N ILE A 35 15.51 -1.05 19.11
CA ILE A 35 14.88 -2.19 19.79
C ILE A 35 15.68 -2.61 21.02
N THR A 36 17.01 -2.71 20.88
CA THR A 36 17.92 -3.08 21.98
C THR A 36 17.93 -2.01 23.08
N HIS A 37 17.94 -0.73 22.70
CA HIS A 37 17.90 0.39 23.64
C HIS A 37 16.63 0.38 24.51
N GLU A 38 15.51 -0.04 23.92
CA GLU A 38 14.21 -0.17 24.58
C GLU A 38 14.06 -1.46 25.40
N GLY A 39 15.13 -2.28 25.48
CA GLY A 39 15.21 -3.48 26.30
C GLY A 39 14.49 -4.70 25.71
N ILE A 40 14.25 -4.71 24.40
CA ILE A 40 13.62 -5.83 23.69
C ILE A 40 14.70 -6.62 22.96
N GLU A 41 14.64 -7.95 23.03
CA GLU A 41 15.52 -8.82 22.26
C GLU A 41 14.77 -9.41 21.06
N LEU A 42 15.18 -9.01 19.86
CA LEU A 42 14.69 -9.58 18.60
C LEU A 42 15.81 -10.32 17.87
N SER A 43 15.45 -11.43 17.23
CA SER A 43 16.32 -12.13 16.29
C SER A 43 16.58 -11.27 15.06
N PRO A 44 17.68 -11.49 14.32
CA PRO A 44 17.95 -10.77 13.07
C PRO A 44 16.78 -10.82 12.09
N GLU A 45 16.14 -11.99 11.95
CA GLU A 45 15.00 -12.19 11.07
C GLU A 45 13.78 -11.38 11.53
N SER A 46 13.53 -11.31 12.85
CA SER A 46 12.46 -10.48 13.39
C SER A 46 12.73 -8.99 13.17
N VAL A 47 13.99 -8.53 13.26
CA VAL A 47 14.33 -7.14 12.94
C VAL A 47 14.03 -6.84 11.47
N GLU A 48 14.39 -7.74 10.55
CA GLU A 48 14.09 -7.58 9.11
C GLU A 48 12.58 -7.54 8.84
N VAL A 49 11.80 -8.43 9.45
CA VAL A 49 10.33 -8.44 9.29
C VAL A 49 9.71 -7.15 9.84
N LEU A 50 10.19 -6.66 10.99
CA LEU A 50 9.69 -5.41 11.57
C LEU A 50 10.04 -4.22 10.68
N LEU A 51 11.26 -4.20 10.13
CA LEU A 51 11.71 -3.16 9.22
C LEU A 51 10.87 -3.16 7.92
N GLU A 52 10.62 -4.33 7.33
CA GLU A 52 9.79 -4.47 6.13
C GLU A 52 8.38 -3.94 6.36
N ARG A 53 7.74 -4.33 7.48
CA ARG A 53 6.36 -3.91 7.82
C ARG A 53 6.24 -2.43 8.16
N SER A 54 7.27 -1.85 8.77
CA SER A 54 7.32 -0.43 9.10
C SER A 54 7.88 0.44 7.99
N GLU A 55 8.45 -0.15 6.94
CA GLU A 55 9.25 0.52 5.90
C GLU A 55 10.33 1.47 6.48
N GLY A 56 10.86 1.15 7.65
CA GLY A 56 11.82 1.99 8.38
C GLY A 56 11.24 3.27 8.98
N TRP A 57 9.91 3.44 9.01
CA TRP A 57 9.28 4.64 9.56
C TRP A 57 9.55 4.78 11.07
N PRO A 58 10.28 5.81 11.54
CA PRO A 58 10.74 5.89 12.93
C PRO A 58 9.60 5.91 13.95
N ALA A 59 8.51 6.64 13.66
CA ALA A 59 7.34 6.65 14.55
C ALA A 59 6.61 5.30 14.53
N GLY A 60 6.51 4.64 13.36
CA GLY A 60 5.95 3.29 13.25
C GLY A 60 6.75 2.26 14.05
N LEU A 61 8.08 2.31 13.98
CA LEU A 61 8.98 1.49 14.76
C LEU A 61 8.84 1.74 16.27
N TYR A 62 8.72 3.01 16.68
CA TYR A 62 8.50 3.33 18.08
C TYR A 62 7.13 2.84 18.59
N LEU A 63 6.07 2.96 17.77
CA LEU A 63 4.76 2.37 18.11
C LEU A 63 4.82 0.83 18.19
N ALA A 64 5.64 0.21 17.35
CA ALA A 64 5.92 -1.23 17.44
C ALA A 64 6.60 -1.58 18.77
N VAL A 65 7.61 -0.81 19.19
CA VAL A 65 8.27 -0.98 20.50
C VAL A 65 7.23 -0.94 21.63
N LEU A 66 6.37 0.08 21.67
CA LEU A 66 5.36 0.22 22.73
C LEU A 66 4.43 -1.00 22.81
N TRP A 67 4.12 -1.59 21.66
CA TRP A 67 3.32 -2.80 21.57
C TRP A 67 4.09 -4.07 21.97
N LEU A 68 5.30 -4.27 21.44
CA LEU A 68 6.14 -5.44 21.69
C LEU A 68 6.50 -5.60 23.18
N ARG A 69 6.66 -4.49 23.91
CA ARG A 69 6.91 -4.51 25.38
C ARG A 69 5.78 -5.14 26.20
N GLN A 70 4.61 -5.32 25.60
CA GLN A 70 3.43 -5.90 26.25
C GLN A 70 3.29 -7.40 25.96
N LEU A 71 4.15 -7.96 25.10
CA LEU A 71 4.10 -9.36 24.67
C LEU A 71 5.06 -10.22 25.50
N GLU A 72 4.68 -11.48 25.70
CA GLU A 72 5.54 -12.48 26.34
C GLU A 72 6.68 -12.92 25.40
N ASP A 73 6.40 -13.05 24.10
CA ASP A 73 7.39 -13.35 23.06
C ASP A 73 7.35 -12.29 21.93
N PRO A 74 8.26 -11.29 21.97
CA PRO A 74 8.38 -10.29 20.92
C PRO A 74 8.72 -10.86 19.53
N ASN A 75 9.46 -11.97 19.45
CA ASN A 75 9.87 -12.55 18.16
C ASN A 75 8.68 -13.19 17.43
N GLU A 76 7.79 -13.84 18.17
CA GLU A 76 6.53 -14.29 17.59
C GLU A 76 5.62 -13.10 17.25
N GLY A 77 5.57 -12.12 18.14
CA GLY A 77 4.76 -10.91 18.02
C GLY A 77 5.03 -10.10 16.75
N VAL A 78 6.29 -9.91 16.36
CA VAL A 78 6.64 -9.08 15.19
C VAL A 78 5.89 -9.48 13.91
N ARG A 79 5.60 -10.77 13.71
CA ARG A 79 4.86 -11.23 12.51
C ARG A 79 3.41 -10.73 12.48
N ALA A 80 2.84 -10.44 13.63
CA ALA A 80 1.49 -9.89 13.78
C ALA A 80 1.47 -8.35 13.84
N PHE A 81 2.63 -7.68 13.80
CA PHE A 81 2.70 -6.22 13.74
C PHE A 81 2.10 -5.73 12.41
N ALA A 82 1.12 -4.84 12.48
CA ALA A 82 0.39 -4.36 11.31
C ALA A 82 -0.25 -3.01 11.62
N GLY A 83 -0.86 -2.37 10.63
CA GLY A 83 -1.68 -1.19 10.82
C GLY A 83 -2.83 -1.43 11.82
N SER A 84 -3.33 -2.67 11.91
CA SER A 84 -4.34 -3.07 12.91
C SER A 84 -3.81 -3.15 14.34
N THR A 85 -2.49 -3.07 14.56
CA THR A 85 -1.91 -3.05 15.91
C THR A 85 -2.40 -1.79 16.62
N ARG A 86 -3.02 -1.96 17.80
CA ARG A 86 -3.72 -0.88 18.52
C ARG A 86 -2.97 0.46 18.56
N HIS A 87 -1.70 0.49 18.96
CA HIS A 87 -0.93 1.74 19.04
C HIS A 87 -0.77 2.43 17.67
N VAL A 88 -0.64 1.64 16.59
CA VAL A 88 -0.55 2.15 15.22
C VAL A 88 -1.89 2.67 14.73
N ALA A 89 -2.96 1.89 14.94
CA ALA A 89 -4.32 2.27 14.58
C ALA A 89 -4.75 3.55 15.32
N ASP A 90 -4.58 3.61 16.65
CA ASP A 90 -4.95 4.76 17.48
C ASP A 90 -4.18 6.01 17.00
N TYR A 91 -2.87 5.93 16.78
CA TYR A 91 -2.09 7.07 16.28
C TYR A 91 -2.53 7.53 14.88
N LEU A 92 -2.65 6.61 13.92
CA LEU A 92 -3.00 6.98 12.55
C LEU A 92 -4.45 7.50 12.45
N THR A 93 -5.38 6.95 13.22
CA THR A 93 -6.77 7.42 13.21
C THR A 93 -6.92 8.74 13.97
N ASP A 94 -6.39 8.84 15.18
CA ASP A 94 -6.66 9.97 16.08
C ASP A 94 -5.79 11.19 15.81
N GLU A 95 -4.57 11.03 15.29
CA GLU A 95 -3.65 12.15 15.03
C GLU A 95 -3.54 12.48 13.54
N VAL A 96 -3.53 11.47 12.67
CA VAL A 96 -3.32 11.69 11.23
C VAL A 96 -4.65 11.89 10.50
N LEU A 97 -5.58 10.93 10.59
CA LEU A 97 -6.84 10.97 9.85
C LEU A 97 -7.82 12.01 10.40
N SER A 98 -7.83 12.24 11.72
CA SER A 98 -8.72 13.22 12.37
C SER A 98 -8.41 14.66 11.95
N ALA A 99 -7.15 14.95 11.62
CA ALA A 99 -6.68 16.27 11.20
C ALA A 99 -7.00 16.60 9.74
N LEU A 100 -7.44 15.61 8.95
CA LEU A 100 -7.74 15.79 7.54
C LEU A 100 -9.13 16.38 7.31
N ALA A 101 -9.24 17.21 6.27
CA ALA A 101 -10.55 17.62 5.78
C ALA A 101 -11.38 16.39 5.36
N PRO A 102 -12.72 16.38 5.58
CA PRO A 102 -13.56 15.21 5.29
C PRO A 102 -13.42 14.67 3.87
N LYS A 103 -13.23 15.56 2.88
CA LYS A 103 -13.02 15.16 1.48
C LYS A 103 -11.71 14.42 1.25
N SER A 104 -10.63 14.85 1.89
CA SER A 104 -9.32 14.19 1.80
C SER A 104 -9.33 12.85 2.50
N ARG A 105 -10.01 12.76 3.66
CA ARG A 105 -10.21 11.49 4.36
C ARG A 105 -11.02 10.50 3.52
N ASP A 106 -12.16 10.91 2.96
CA ASP A 106 -12.97 10.04 2.07
C ASP A 106 -12.17 9.55 0.86
N PHE A 107 -11.39 10.44 0.24
CA PHE A 107 -10.51 10.10 -0.87
C PHE A 107 -9.54 8.98 -0.47
N LEU A 108 -8.74 9.19 0.58
CA LEU A 108 -7.75 8.22 1.07
C LEU A 108 -8.39 6.87 1.43
N LEU A 109 -9.54 6.89 2.13
CA LEU A 109 -10.24 5.67 2.51
C LEU A 109 -10.65 4.87 1.28
N ARG A 110 -11.28 5.52 0.29
CA ARG A 110 -11.83 4.81 -0.88
C ARG A 110 -10.74 4.37 -1.87
N THR A 111 -9.61 5.07 -1.95
CA THR A 111 -8.48 4.63 -2.78
C THR A 111 -7.56 3.64 -2.06
N SER A 112 -7.73 3.41 -0.76
CA SER A 112 -6.91 2.46 0.02
C SER A 112 -6.99 1.02 -0.49
N VAL A 113 -8.04 0.67 -1.23
CA VAL A 113 -8.19 -0.65 -1.86
C VAL A 113 -7.23 -0.86 -3.03
N LEU A 114 -6.63 0.21 -3.54
CA LEU A 114 -5.72 0.20 -4.67
C LEU A 114 -4.29 -0.04 -4.17
N GLY A 115 -3.66 -1.13 -4.62
CA GLY A 115 -2.28 -1.45 -4.22
C GLY A 115 -1.26 -0.45 -4.77
N ARG A 116 -1.48 -0.04 -6.01
CA ARG A 116 -0.80 1.08 -6.69
C ARG A 116 -1.81 1.80 -7.57
N PHE A 117 -1.64 3.09 -7.77
CA PHE A 117 -2.60 3.89 -8.49
C PHE A 117 -2.00 5.11 -9.16
N THR A 118 -2.66 5.52 -10.23
CA THR A 118 -2.48 6.81 -10.90
C THR A 118 -3.69 7.70 -10.64
N PRO A 119 -3.60 9.01 -10.92
CA PRO A 119 -4.77 9.89 -10.87
C PRO A 119 -5.97 9.37 -11.67
N GLU A 120 -5.73 8.83 -12.87
CA GLU A 120 -6.76 8.34 -13.77
C GLU A 120 -7.46 7.08 -13.23
N LEU A 121 -6.72 6.19 -12.57
CA LEU A 121 -7.30 5.04 -11.89
C LEU A 121 -8.17 5.49 -10.70
N CYS A 122 -7.69 6.46 -9.91
CA CYS A 122 -8.48 7.04 -8.82
C CYS A 122 -9.79 7.66 -9.34
N ASP A 123 -9.72 8.41 -10.44
CA ASP A 123 -10.87 9.03 -11.10
C ASP A 123 -11.90 7.98 -11.53
N ALA A 124 -11.45 6.91 -12.20
CA ALA A 124 -12.33 5.82 -12.63
C ALA A 124 -13.01 5.08 -11.47
N VAL A 125 -12.26 4.81 -10.40
CA VAL A 125 -12.78 4.09 -9.22
C VAL A 125 -13.77 4.95 -8.44
N LEU A 126 -13.45 6.23 -8.24
CA LEU A 126 -14.24 7.13 -7.42
C LEU A 126 -15.39 7.79 -8.19
N GLY A 127 -15.35 7.81 -9.52
CA GLY A 127 -16.32 8.49 -10.39
C GLY A 127 -16.15 10.00 -10.37
N ARG A 128 -14.90 10.48 -10.50
CA ARG A 128 -14.51 11.90 -10.42
C ARG A 128 -13.42 12.22 -11.45
N GLU A 129 -12.98 13.49 -11.52
CA GLU A 129 -11.98 13.98 -12.50
C GLU A 129 -10.90 14.88 -11.86
N ASP A 130 -10.92 15.02 -10.54
CA ASP A 130 -10.02 15.92 -9.79
C ASP A 130 -8.97 15.17 -8.96
N SER A 131 -8.78 13.86 -9.17
CA SER A 131 -7.83 13.05 -8.39
C SER A 131 -6.37 13.52 -8.52
N ALA A 132 -5.97 14.04 -9.68
CA ALA A 132 -4.63 14.58 -9.88
C ALA A 132 -4.33 15.74 -8.93
N ALA A 133 -5.29 16.66 -8.75
CA ALA A 133 -5.14 17.80 -7.85
C ALA A 133 -5.09 17.38 -6.38
N VAL A 134 -5.96 16.43 -5.99
CA VAL A 134 -6.00 15.91 -4.62
C VAL A 134 -4.72 15.13 -4.28
N LEU A 135 -4.22 14.30 -5.19
CA LEU A 135 -2.95 13.58 -4.99
C LEU A 135 -1.76 14.54 -4.87
N ALA A 136 -1.72 15.60 -5.68
CA ALA A 136 -0.68 16.62 -5.58
C ALA A 136 -0.72 17.36 -4.22
N GLU A 137 -1.90 17.64 -3.69
CA GLU A 137 -2.06 18.24 -2.36
C GLU A 137 -1.60 17.28 -1.26
N LEU A 138 -2.03 16.01 -1.32
CA LEU A 138 -1.65 14.97 -0.36
C LEU A 138 -0.13 14.72 -0.35
N ALA A 139 0.48 14.64 -1.53
CA ALA A 139 1.93 14.49 -1.70
C ALA A 139 2.69 15.66 -1.07
N ARG A 140 2.20 16.90 -1.25
CA ARG A 140 2.80 18.10 -0.64
C ARG A 140 2.69 18.11 0.88
N SER A 141 1.60 17.57 1.44
CA SER A 141 1.42 17.42 2.90
C SER A 141 2.14 16.22 3.50
N ASN A 142 2.94 15.49 2.71
CA ASN A 142 3.65 14.28 3.14
C ASN A 142 2.71 13.21 3.73
N MET A 143 1.50 13.05 3.16
CA MET A 143 0.47 12.14 3.64
C MET A 143 0.72 10.67 3.25
N PHE A 144 1.78 10.07 3.79
CA PHE A 144 2.08 8.64 3.66
C PHE A 144 1.94 8.09 2.23
N LEU A 145 2.23 8.94 1.23
CA LEU A 145 2.10 8.65 -0.18
C LEU A 145 3.52 8.47 -0.74
N VAL A 146 3.76 7.30 -1.32
CA VAL A 146 5.07 6.92 -1.87
C VAL A 146 4.96 6.96 -3.39
N ALA A 147 5.75 7.82 -4.03
CA ALA A 147 5.87 7.84 -5.48
C ALA A 147 6.69 6.61 -5.94
N LEU A 148 6.17 5.89 -6.94
CA LEU A 148 6.78 4.69 -7.50
C LEU A 148 7.62 4.97 -8.75
N ASP A 149 7.52 6.19 -9.28
CA ASP A 149 8.31 6.66 -10.42
C ASP A 149 8.80 8.09 -10.22
N ALA A 150 9.75 8.51 -11.06
CA ALA A 150 10.31 9.86 -11.02
C ALA A 150 9.37 10.95 -11.58
N ARG A 151 8.30 10.56 -12.26
CA ARG A 151 7.32 11.48 -12.87
C ARG A 151 6.19 11.85 -11.91
N GLY A 152 6.00 11.08 -10.84
CA GLY A 152 4.86 11.20 -9.94
C GLY A 152 3.56 10.73 -10.59
N GLU A 153 3.61 9.75 -11.50
CA GLU A 153 2.41 9.22 -12.14
C GLU A 153 1.83 8.07 -11.31
N TRP A 154 2.69 7.21 -10.78
CA TRP A 154 2.33 6.09 -9.93
C TRP A 154 2.61 6.36 -8.46
N TYR A 155 1.62 6.02 -7.65
CA TYR A 155 1.68 6.12 -6.20
C TYR A 155 1.25 4.82 -5.53
N ARG A 156 1.70 4.65 -4.30
CA ARG A 156 1.10 3.74 -3.32
C ARG A 156 1.01 4.42 -1.97
N TYR A 157 0.16 3.90 -1.10
CA TYR A 157 0.23 4.25 0.32
C TYR A 157 1.37 3.50 1.00
N HIS A 158 1.91 4.11 2.06
CA HIS A 158 2.73 3.41 3.03
C HIS A 158 1.95 2.23 3.62
N HIS A 159 2.59 1.07 3.78
CA HIS A 159 1.92 -0.19 4.12
C HIS A 159 1.02 -0.11 5.36
N LEU A 160 1.57 0.31 6.51
CA LEU A 160 0.78 0.49 7.75
C LEU A 160 -0.41 1.44 7.58
N PHE A 161 -0.25 2.50 6.78
CA PHE A 161 -1.30 3.47 6.56
C PHE A 161 -2.42 2.89 5.68
N ALA A 162 -2.06 2.16 4.62
CA ALA A 162 -3.00 1.45 3.78
C ALA A 162 -3.87 0.48 4.60
N GLU A 163 -3.27 -0.28 5.51
CA GLU A 163 -3.97 -1.23 6.36
C GLU A 163 -4.97 -0.51 7.29
N VAL A 164 -4.59 0.59 7.93
CA VAL A 164 -5.52 1.40 8.75
C VAL A 164 -6.66 1.97 7.91
N LEU A 165 -6.37 2.52 6.73
CA LEU A 165 -7.40 3.06 5.84
C LEU A 165 -8.41 1.98 5.40
N GLN A 166 -7.95 0.77 5.13
CA GLN A 166 -8.83 -0.35 4.74
C GLN A 166 -9.70 -0.84 5.90
N LEU A 167 -9.18 -0.81 7.13
CA LEU A 167 -9.97 -1.12 8.33
C LEU A 167 -11.09 -0.09 8.52
N GLU A 168 -10.77 1.21 8.36
CA GLU A 168 -11.70 2.32 8.49
C GLU A 168 -12.73 2.37 7.34
N LEU A 169 -12.35 2.02 6.11
CA LEU A 169 -13.26 1.98 4.96
C LEU A 169 -14.40 0.96 5.16
N GLY A 170 -14.10 -0.13 5.87
CA GLY A 170 -15.05 -1.20 6.13
C GLY A 170 -15.27 -2.14 4.94
N ARG A 171 -15.88 -3.30 5.24
CA ARG A 171 -15.99 -4.42 4.29
C ARG A 171 -17.01 -4.21 3.16
N GLU A 172 -17.98 -3.33 3.35
CA GLU A 172 -19.10 -3.15 2.40
C GLU A 172 -18.76 -2.22 1.22
N ALA A 173 -17.90 -1.22 1.44
CA ALA A 173 -17.54 -0.25 0.40
C ALA A 173 -16.46 -0.77 -0.56
N ALA A 174 -15.61 -1.68 -0.10
CA ALA A 174 -14.43 -2.14 -0.83
C ALA A 174 -14.71 -2.98 -2.11
N PRO A 175 -15.73 -3.87 -2.16
CA PRO A 175 -16.06 -4.68 -3.35
C PRO A 175 -16.28 -3.87 -4.62
N GLU A 176 -17.16 -2.88 -4.57
CA GLU A 176 -17.50 -2.05 -5.74
C GLU A 176 -16.29 -1.26 -6.26
N LEU A 177 -15.46 -0.75 -5.35
CA LEU A 177 -14.25 0.00 -5.70
C LEU A 177 -13.22 -0.90 -6.40
N ARG A 178 -13.03 -2.13 -5.90
CA ARG A 178 -12.16 -3.12 -6.54
C ARG A 178 -12.68 -3.55 -7.91
N ARG A 179 -13.99 -3.69 -8.08
CA ARG A 179 -14.57 -4.02 -9.39
C ARG A 179 -14.26 -2.96 -10.44
N ARG A 180 -14.48 -1.68 -10.11
CA ARG A 180 -14.14 -0.57 -11.01
C ARG A 180 -12.64 -0.51 -11.32
N ALA A 181 -11.80 -0.82 -10.33
CA ALA A 181 -10.37 -0.90 -10.53
C ALA A 181 -10.01 -2.04 -11.50
N ALA A 182 -10.61 -3.22 -11.34
CA ALA A 182 -10.41 -4.35 -12.24
C ALA A 182 -10.82 -4.01 -13.68
N ASP A 183 -11.99 -3.39 -13.87
CA ASP A 183 -12.50 -2.98 -15.19
C ASP A 183 -11.57 -1.96 -15.85
N TRP A 184 -11.11 -0.95 -15.10
CA TRP A 184 -10.18 0.04 -15.60
C TRP A 184 -8.84 -0.59 -15.99
N CYS A 185 -8.29 -1.45 -15.12
CA CYS A 185 -7.03 -2.15 -15.37
C CYS A 185 -7.12 -3.04 -16.62
N ARG A 186 -8.23 -3.78 -16.79
CA ARG A 186 -8.50 -4.58 -18.00
C ARG A 186 -8.48 -3.70 -19.25
N ALA A 187 -9.18 -2.56 -19.23
CA ALA A 187 -9.28 -1.66 -20.38
C ALA A 187 -7.95 -0.99 -20.77
N HIS A 188 -7.01 -0.85 -19.83
CA HIS A 188 -5.72 -0.17 -20.03
C HIS A 188 -4.54 -1.15 -20.16
N GLY A 189 -4.79 -2.47 -20.21
CA GLY A 189 -3.76 -3.49 -20.38
C GLY A 189 -2.98 -3.84 -19.11
N PHE A 190 -3.44 -3.43 -17.94
CA PHE A 190 -2.87 -3.82 -16.64
C PHE A 190 -3.49 -5.15 -16.17
N VAL A 191 -3.25 -6.21 -16.92
CA VAL A 191 -3.89 -7.53 -16.76
C VAL A 191 -3.73 -8.08 -15.35
N GLU A 192 -2.54 -7.95 -14.78
CA GLU A 192 -2.22 -8.55 -13.48
C GLU A 192 -2.93 -7.82 -12.34
N ASP A 193 -2.93 -6.49 -12.37
CA ASP A 193 -3.70 -5.69 -11.41
C ASP A 193 -5.21 -5.97 -11.57
N ALA A 194 -5.70 -6.17 -12.79
CA ALA A 194 -7.10 -6.53 -13.03
C ALA A 194 -7.48 -7.87 -12.39
N ILE A 195 -6.62 -8.89 -12.51
CA ILE A 195 -6.82 -10.20 -11.89
C ILE A 195 -6.77 -10.09 -10.36
N GLU A 196 -5.80 -9.36 -9.80
CA GLU A 196 -5.69 -9.18 -8.34
C GLU A 196 -6.92 -8.47 -7.75
N TYR A 197 -7.42 -7.42 -8.41
CA TYR A 197 -8.63 -6.74 -7.96
C TYR A 197 -9.88 -7.62 -8.10
N ALA A 198 -10.01 -8.39 -9.18
CA ALA A 198 -11.11 -9.34 -9.38
C ALA A 198 -11.10 -10.47 -8.33
N ALA A 199 -9.92 -11.01 -8.03
CA ALA A 199 -9.74 -12.04 -7.00
C ALA A 199 -10.10 -11.49 -5.61
N ALA A 200 -9.69 -10.26 -5.28
CA ALA A 200 -10.02 -9.61 -4.02
C ALA A 200 -11.51 -9.19 -3.91
N ASP A 201 -12.24 -9.05 -5.02
CA ASP A 201 -13.71 -8.91 -5.05
C ASP A 201 -14.42 -10.28 -4.95
N GLY A 202 -13.70 -11.40 -5.06
CA GLY A 202 -14.29 -12.74 -5.14
C GLY A 202 -14.92 -13.06 -6.49
N ASN A 203 -14.65 -12.27 -7.53
CA ASN A 203 -15.21 -12.46 -8.87
C ASN A 203 -14.41 -13.52 -9.65
N ALA A 204 -14.66 -14.78 -9.32
CA ALA A 204 -13.96 -15.91 -9.93
C ALA A 204 -14.21 -16.04 -11.44
N ALA A 205 -15.37 -15.61 -11.93
CA ALA A 205 -15.68 -15.62 -13.36
C ALA A 205 -14.75 -14.66 -14.13
N LEU A 206 -14.60 -13.42 -13.67
CA LEU A 206 -13.71 -12.44 -14.29
C LEU A 206 -12.24 -12.88 -14.24
N VAL A 207 -11.80 -13.48 -13.12
CA VAL A 207 -10.45 -14.05 -13.03
C VAL A 207 -10.24 -15.13 -14.08
N ALA A 208 -11.18 -16.06 -14.25
CA ALA A 208 -11.07 -17.12 -15.25
C ALA A 208 -11.05 -16.56 -16.68
N GLU A 209 -11.90 -15.58 -16.99
CA GLU A 209 -11.91 -14.89 -18.29
C GLU A 209 -10.56 -14.25 -18.61
N LEU A 210 -10.00 -13.48 -17.68
CA LEU A 210 -8.71 -12.79 -17.87
C LEU A 210 -7.55 -13.78 -18.02
N LEU A 211 -7.56 -14.88 -17.26
CA LEU A 211 -6.53 -15.91 -17.39
C LEU A 211 -6.58 -16.61 -18.75
N VAL A 212 -7.78 -16.88 -19.29
CA VAL A 212 -7.94 -17.46 -20.62
C VAL A 212 -7.52 -16.48 -21.72
N GLU A 213 -7.98 -15.23 -21.62
CA GLU A 213 -7.70 -14.17 -22.59
C GLU A 213 -6.19 -13.89 -22.70
N HIS A 214 -5.47 -13.89 -21.58
CA HIS A 214 -4.05 -13.53 -21.50
C HIS A 214 -3.09 -14.69 -21.19
N HIS A 215 -3.52 -15.95 -21.33
CA HIS A 215 -2.71 -17.12 -20.92
C HIS A 215 -1.29 -17.14 -21.53
N LEU A 216 -1.15 -16.89 -22.84
CA LEU A 216 0.16 -16.91 -23.51
C LEU A 216 1.07 -15.79 -23.00
N GLU A 217 0.52 -14.59 -22.82
CA GLU A 217 1.24 -13.43 -22.31
C GLU A 217 1.77 -13.68 -20.90
N LEU A 218 0.94 -14.21 -20.00
CA LEU A 218 1.30 -14.49 -18.61
C LEU A 218 2.32 -15.62 -18.48
N VAL A 219 2.17 -16.70 -19.27
CA VAL A 219 3.08 -17.86 -19.22
C VAL A 219 4.43 -17.52 -19.85
N TRP A 220 4.45 -16.86 -21.00
CA TRP A 220 5.70 -16.53 -21.70
C TRP A 220 6.39 -15.28 -21.15
N GLY A 221 5.66 -14.39 -20.46
CA GLY A 221 6.20 -13.22 -19.76
C GLY A 221 6.95 -13.54 -18.46
N GLY A 222 7.17 -14.82 -18.14
CA GLY A 222 7.88 -15.24 -16.91
C GLY A 222 7.03 -15.15 -15.64
N ARG A 223 5.71 -14.96 -15.75
CA ARG A 223 4.79 -14.82 -14.61
C ARG A 223 4.11 -16.13 -14.22
N LEU A 224 4.67 -17.27 -14.60
CA LEU A 224 4.13 -18.61 -14.32
C LEU A 224 3.78 -18.83 -12.84
N GLY A 225 4.60 -18.30 -11.92
CA GLY A 225 4.33 -18.40 -10.47
C GLY A 225 3.06 -17.68 -10.03
N GLN A 226 2.78 -16.48 -10.57
CA GLN A 226 1.54 -15.73 -10.31
C GLN A 226 0.34 -16.40 -10.98
N TYR A 227 0.49 -16.78 -12.24
CA TYR A 227 -0.53 -17.54 -12.98
C TYR A 227 -1.00 -18.79 -12.25
N LEU A 228 -0.06 -19.61 -11.76
CA LEU A 228 -0.39 -20.81 -10.98
C LEU A 228 -1.04 -20.50 -9.62
N ARG A 229 -0.76 -19.34 -9.01
CA ARG A 229 -1.46 -18.92 -7.79
C ARG A 229 -2.92 -18.59 -8.08
N TRP A 230 -3.18 -17.83 -9.14
CA TRP A 230 -4.56 -17.49 -9.52
C TRP A 230 -5.36 -18.71 -9.96
N LEU A 231 -4.74 -19.65 -10.68
CA LEU A 231 -5.38 -20.93 -11.00
C LEU A 231 -5.77 -21.74 -9.76
N ARG A 232 -4.89 -21.82 -8.76
CA ARG A 232 -5.20 -22.52 -7.50
C ARG A 232 -6.26 -21.81 -6.65
N TRP A 233 -6.49 -20.53 -6.89
CA TRP A 233 -7.52 -19.75 -6.22
C TRP A 233 -8.90 -19.97 -6.86
N LEU A 234 -8.97 -20.33 -8.15
CA LEU A 234 -10.24 -20.56 -8.84
C LEU A 234 -10.98 -21.81 -8.29
N PRO A 235 -12.32 -21.75 -8.17
CA PRO A 235 -13.14 -22.93 -7.93
C PRO A 235 -12.98 -23.99 -9.03
N SER A 236 -12.96 -25.27 -8.63
CA SER A 236 -12.80 -26.40 -9.54
C SER A 236 -13.84 -26.44 -10.65
N GLU A 237 -15.06 -25.97 -10.39
CA GLU A 237 -16.18 -25.97 -11.34
C GLU A 237 -15.91 -25.05 -12.54
N LEU A 238 -15.20 -23.93 -12.33
CA LEU A 238 -14.84 -23.00 -13.39
C LEU A 238 -13.68 -23.53 -14.24
N LEU A 239 -12.74 -24.26 -13.65
CA LEU A 239 -11.65 -24.90 -14.41
C LEU A 239 -12.18 -25.89 -15.46
N VAL A 240 -13.28 -26.60 -15.15
CA VAL A 240 -13.94 -27.49 -16.11
C VAL A 240 -14.62 -26.73 -17.26
N GLN A 241 -15.09 -25.50 -17.01
CA GLN A 241 -15.75 -24.66 -18.03
C GLN A 241 -14.75 -24.01 -19.00
N TYR A 242 -13.49 -23.86 -18.59
CA TYR A 242 -12.42 -23.25 -19.39
C TYR A 242 -11.28 -24.25 -19.67
N PRO A 243 -11.46 -25.20 -20.61
CA PRO A 243 -10.51 -26.28 -20.88
C PRO A 243 -9.14 -25.84 -21.44
N VAL A 244 -8.96 -24.55 -21.72
CA VAL A 244 -7.67 -23.94 -22.09
C VAL A 244 -6.80 -23.70 -20.85
N LEU A 245 -7.41 -23.61 -19.66
CA LEU A 245 -6.71 -23.57 -18.39
C LEU A 245 -6.26 -25.00 -18.01
N PRO A 246 -5.01 -25.19 -17.57
CA PRO A 246 -4.44 -26.50 -17.27
C PRO A 246 -4.97 -27.14 -15.98
#